data_AF-A0A1F5XC36-F1
#
_entry.id   AF-A0A1F5XC36-F1
#
_cell.length_a   1.000
_cell.length_b   1.000
_cell.length_c   1.000
_cell.angle_alpha   90.00
_cell.angle_beta   90.00
_cell.angle_gamma   90.00
#
_symmetry.space_group_name_H-M   'P 1'
#
loop_
_entity.id
_entity.type
_entity.pdbx_description
1 polymer ?
#
loop_
_entity_poly.entity_id
_entity_poly.type
_entity_poly.pdbx_seq_one_letter_code
_entity_poly.pdbx_strand_id
1 'polypeptide(L)' 'MSTTTISLPKKIFEDFVRATEHFERTQDELENYFLSQNKQFVARVKKLRSEHKKGKFSDWGKMTARYGL' A
#
# COMPACT_ATOMS: atom_id res chain seq x y z
N MET A 1 6.36 13.85 31.52
CA MET A 1 6.44 12.39 31.31
C MET A 1 7.92 12.05 31.14
N SER A 2 8.48 11.24 32.03
CA SER A 2 9.88 10.82 31.93
C SER A 2 10.02 9.82 30.79
N THR A 3 10.84 10.14 29.80
CA THR A 3 11.19 9.24 28.68
C THR A 3 12.10 8.14 29.23
N THR A 4 11.51 7.00 29.60
CA THR A 4 12.27 5.83 30.04
C THR A 4 12.83 5.13 28.82
N THR A 5 14.10 5.40 28.51
CA THR A 5 14.81 4.73 27.42
C THR A 5 15.26 3.35 27.87
N ILE A 6 14.78 2.31 27.19
CA ILE A 6 15.23 0.93 27.40
C ILE A 6 16.40 0.61 26.47
N SER A 7 17.41 -0.09 26.99
CA SER A 7 18.53 -0.56 26.18
C SER A 7 18.22 -1.95 25.64
N LEU A 8 18.28 -2.11 24.32
CA LEU A 8 18.06 -3.39 23.64
C LEU A 8 19.35 -3.87 23.00
N PRO A 9 19.66 -5.18 23.07
CA PRO A 9 20.73 -5.77 22.27
C PRO A 9 20.48 -5.51 20.79
N LYS A 10 21.50 -5.00 20.09
CA LYS A 10 21.42 -4.59 18.67
C LYS A 10 20.77 -5.65 17.79
N LYS A 11 21.18 -6.92 17.97
CA LYS A 11 20.65 -8.05 17.19
C LYS A 11 19.14 -8.24 17.37
N ILE A 12 18.63 -8.10 18.59
CA ILE A 12 17.19 -8.23 18.88
C ILE A 12 16.41 -7.12 18.17
N PHE A 13 16.94 -5.89 18.19
CA PHE A 13 16.33 -4.78 17.48
C PHE A 13 16.33 -4.98 15.97
N GLU A 14 17.44 -5.45 15.39
CA GLU A 14 17.53 -5.79 13.96
C GLU A 14 16.55 -6.89 13.55
N ASP A 15 16.43 -7.95 14.36
CA ASP A 15 15.48 -9.04 14.11
C ASP A 15 14.03 -8.53 14.19
N PHE A 16 13.72 -7.65 15.14
CA PHE A 16 12.40 -7.01 15.25
C PHE A 16 12.07 -6.15 14.02
N VAL A 17 13.01 -5.33 13.56
CA VAL A 17 12.83 -4.51 12.35
C VAL A 17 12.54 -5.41 11.14
N ARG A 18 13.33 -6.47 10.94
CA ARG A 18 13.11 -7.42 9.84
C ARG A 18 11.75 -8.11 9.92
N ALA A 19 11.34 -8.54 11.11
CA ALA A 19 10.02 -9.15 11.31
C ALA A 19 8.90 -8.17 10.94
N THR A 20 9.07 -6.89 11.28
CA THR A 20 8.12 -5.82 10.95
C THR A 20 8.04 -5.62 9.44
N GLU A 21 9.16 -5.53 8.74
CA GLU A 21 9.21 -5.43 7.27
C GLU A 21 8.51 -6.61 6.58
N HIS A 22 8.72 -7.83 7.09
CA HIS A 22 8.05 -9.02 6.55
C HIS A 22 6.55 -9.01 6.79
N PHE A 23 6.13 -8.55 7.97
CA PHE A 23 4.72 -8.43 8.31
C PHE A 23 4.02 -7.40 7.41
N GLU A 24 4.61 -6.21 7.25
CA GLU A 24 4.08 -5.16 6.37
C GLU A 24 3.90 -5.67 4.93
N ARG A 25 4.92 -6.32 4.35
CA ARG A 25 4.82 -6.91 3.01
C ARG A 25 3.68 -7.94 2.91
N THR A 26 3.50 -8.74 3.95
CA THR A 26 2.43 -9.75 3.99
C THR A 26 1.05 -9.08 4.04
N GLN A 27 0.92 -7.99 4.80
CA GLN A 27 -0.32 -7.20 4.82
C GLN A 27 -0.62 -6.61 3.45
N ASP A 28 0.37 -6.02 2.77
CA ASP A 28 0.23 -5.48 1.42
C ASP A 28 -0.22 -6.56 0.42
N GLU A 29 0.39 -7.75 0.46
CA GLU A 29 0.02 -8.87 -0.41
C GLU A 29 -1.41 -9.36 -0.15
N LEU A 30 -1.81 -9.45 1.12
CA LEU A 30 -3.18 -9.83 1.50
C LEU A 30 -4.19 -8.78 1.03
N GLU A 31 -3.90 -7.50 1.24
CA GLU A 31 -4.76 -6.41 0.77
C GLU A 31 -4.92 -6.47 -0.74
N ASN A 32 -3.81 -6.60 -1.48
CA ASN A 32 -3.84 -6.77 -2.93
C ASN A 32 -4.67 -7.97 -3.36
N TYR A 33 -4.54 -9.11 -2.65
CA TYR A 33 -5.36 -10.28 -2.91
C TYR A 33 -6.85 -9.98 -2.73
N PHE A 34 -7.26 -9.40 -1.61
CA PHE A 34 -8.67 -9.06 -1.36
C PHE A 34 -9.21 -8.05 -2.38
N LEU A 35 -8.42 -7.04 -2.74
CA LEU A 35 -8.77 -6.07 -3.79
C LEU A 35 -8.92 -6.75 -5.16
N SER A 36 -8.08 -7.74 -5.46
CA SER A 36 -8.16 -8.50 -6.71
C SER A 36 -9.43 -9.36 -6.83
N GLN A 37 -9.99 -9.82 -5.70
CA GLN A 37 -11.25 -10.56 -5.69
C GLN A 37 -12.46 -9.64 -5.95
N ASN A 38 -12.34 -8.34 -5.67
CA ASN A 38 -13.39 -7.36 -5.97
C ASN A 38 -13.40 -7.00 -7.47
N LYS A 39 -14.19 -7.76 -8.24
CA LYS A 39 -14.32 -7.58 -9.70
C LYS A 39 -14.71 -6.14 -10.11
N GLN A 40 -15.53 -5.45 -9.32
CA GLN A 40 -15.93 -4.08 -9.62
C GLN A 40 -14.79 -3.08 -9.41
N PHE A 41 -13.98 -3.27 -8.38
CA PHE A 41 -12.78 -2.48 -8.13
C PHE A 41 -11.76 -2.69 -9.25
N VAL A 42 -11.46 -3.95 -9.60
CA VAL A 42 -10.53 -4.29 -10.68
C VAL A 42 -10.98 -3.70 -12.02
N ALA A 43 -12.28 -3.75 -12.34
CA ALA A 43 -12.81 -3.14 -13.57
C ALA A 43 -12.63 -1.62 -13.60
N ARG A 44 -12.86 -0.93 -12.47
CA ARG A 44 -12.61 0.51 -12.32
C ARG A 44 -11.13 0.85 -12.53
N VAL A 45 -10.23 0.16 -11.84
CA VAL A 45 -8.77 0.37 -11.98
C VAL A 45 -8.29 0.11 -13.41
N LYS A 46 -8.78 -0.95 -14.08
CA LYS A 46 -8.47 -1.23 -15.49
C LYS A 46 -8.92 -0.11 -16.42
N LYS A 47 -10.15 0.39 -16.26
CA LYS A 47 -10.68 1.52 -17.04
C LYS A 47 -9.81 2.76 -16.87
N LEU A 48 -9.47 3.09 -15.63
CA LEU A 48 -8.63 4.23 -15.27
C LEU A 48 -7.24 4.13 -15.90
N ARG A 49 -6.59 2.97 -15.80
CA ARG A 49 -5.29 2.72 -16.44
C ARG A 49 -5.37 2.87 -17.96
N SER A 50 -6.46 2.41 -18.58
CA SER A 50 -6.66 2.59 -20.03
C SER A 50 -6.88 4.06 -20.40
N GLU A 51 -7.59 4.84 -19.60
CA GLU A 51 -7.85 6.26 -19.87
C GLU A 51 -6.56 7.10 -19.72
N HIS A 52 -5.76 6.82 -18.68
CA HIS A 52 -4.44 7.42 -18.49
C HIS A 52 -3.49 7.10 -19.66
N LYS A 53 -3.39 5.83 -20.07
CA LYS A 53 -2.54 5.44 -21.23
C LYS A 53 -2.94 6.10 -22.55
N LYS A 54 -4.21 6.48 -22.71
CA LYS A 54 -4.72 7.17 -23.90
C LYS A 54 -4.48 8.69 -23.86
N GLY A 55 -3.76 9.19 -22.84
CA GLY A 55 -3.46 10.62 -22.69
C GLY A 55 -4.66 11.48 -22.34
N LYS A 56 -5.82 10.88 -22.00
CA LYS A 56 -7.03 11.65 -21.65
C LYS A 56 -6.88 12.43 -20.35
N PHE A 57 -5.95 12.02 -19.48
CA PHE A 57 -5.71 12.65 -18.18
C PHE A 57 -4.21 12.64 -17.91
N SER A 58 -3.59 13.82 -17.90
CA SER A 58 -2.16 14.03 -17.63
C SER A 58 -1.82 13.97 -16.14
N ASP A 59 -2.83 13.90 -15.27
CA ASP A 59 -2.68 14.07 -13.83
C ASP A 59 -3.41 12.94 -13.08
N TRP A 60 -2.63 12.00 -12.55
CA TRP A 60 -3.12 10.82 -11.83
C TRP A 60 -3.83 11.20 -10.52
N GLY A 61 -3.43 12.29 -9.86
CA GLY A 61 -4.02 12.74 -8.59
C GLY A 61 -5.43 13.30 -8.75
N LYS A 62 -5.74 13.93 -9.88
CA LYS A 62 -7.12 14.35 -10.22
C LYS A 62 -8.03 13.16 -10.55
N MET A 63 -7.43 12.04 -10.91
CA MET A 63 -8.13 10.84 -11.34
C MET A 63 -8.60 10.00 -10.15
N THR A 64 -7.77 9.81 -9.12
CA THR A 64 -8.16 9.13 -7.86
C THR A 64 -9.31 9.88 -7.16
N ALA A 65 -9.20 11.21 -7.08
CA ALA A 65 -10.23 12.06 -6.48
C ALA A 65 -11.61 12.00 -7.20
N ARG A 66 -11.63 11.87 -8.54
CA ARG A 66 -12.89 11.83 -9.32
C ARG A 66 -13.58 10.48 -9.28
N TYR A 67 -12.83 9.41 -9.08
CA TYR A 67 -13.33 8.03 -9.16
C TYR A 67 -13.38 7.31 -7.79
N GLY A 68 -13.01 8.00 -6.71
CA GLY A 68 -13.12 7.51 -5.34
C GLY A 68 -12.19 6.33 -5.06
N LEU A 69 -10.97 6.39 -5.59
CA LEU A 69 -9.88 5.48 -5.23
C LEU A 69 -9.01 6.12 -4.15
#